data_AF-A0A0A2JFU7-F1
#
_entry.id   AF-A0A0A2JFU7-F1
#
_cell.length_a   1.000
_cell.length_b   1.000
_cell.length_c   1.000
_cell.angle_alpha   90.00
_cell.angle_beta   90.00
_cell.angle_gamma   90.00
#
_symmetry.space_group_name_H-M   'P 1'
#
loop_
_entity.id
_entity.type
_entity.pdbx_description
1 polymer ?
#
loop_
_entity_poly.entity_id
_entity_poly.type
_entity_poly.pdbx_seq_one_letter_code
_entity_poly.pdbx_strand_id
1 'polypeptide(L)'
;MSTAGDWSPENPILAYLQTLAATKKTLPYGQPVVAHASVNHIDSASLVRLAADIGPYIAILQIPADVIDDWSSDTIEQLQYLSRKHRFLLWEGSKILNPLVNFMGRADAPLETRQALADLIKKSYTSGPLRTATWSNLATSWAPAAPVDQQENDILIPTLRLAAREAVATTAKIIQTEISAEMNNYSSGEEVEIAIPSTETSNGWKEFSPNSMGSALRKSSTISVTTESVTLHAHLHTDDGVPTPPQLARSVALCLPGTIDTAFTPEFRQSTIVAACANSDFVIGFATEEPFFVNHRGNTIFELALFDGNGSAQLGLNAAKLATLPYLNEARKSLGVFSLVSPTLSLGFEFDPTFKPDGITPSGPDSETPYTAQYLYYVIKQAVALREKNRPEHEPTGLGKGTPVGPKIMHFPVVIIV
;
A
#
# COMPACT_ATOMS: atom_id res chain seq x y z
N MET A 1 22.85 7.27 -0.18
CA MET A 1 22.01 7.93 -1.20
C MET A 1 22.17 7.17 -2.52
N SER A 2 21.18 6.35 -2.88
CA SER A 2 21.18 5.62 -4.16
C SER A 2 20.62 6.55 -5.24
N THR A 3 21.39 6.75 -6.31
CA THR A 3 21.00 7.58 -7.45
C THR A 3 19.86 6.90 -8.20
N ALA A 4 18.77 7.64 -8.43
CA ALA A 4 17.65 7.24 -9.27
C ALA A 4 18.15 7.06 -10.72
N GLY A 5 18.46 5.83 -11.09
CA GLY A 5 18.65 5.42 -12.48
C GLY A 5 17.34 4.92 -13.07
N ASP A 6 17.17 5.05 -14.38
CA ASP A 6 16.00 4.68 -15.19
C ASP A 6 15.40 3.31 -14.84
N TRP A 7 14.46 3.27 -13.88
CA TRP A 7 13.69 2.09 -13.51
C TRP A 7 12.21 2.36 -13.83
N SER A 8 11.55 1.43 -14.52
CA SER A 8 10.10 1.45 -14.74
C SER A 8 9.50 0.20 -14.12
N PRO A 9 8.97 0.28 -12.89
CA PRO A 9 8.28 -0.86 -12.30
C PRO A 9 6.98 -1.12 -13.06
N GLU A 10 6.73 -2.38 -13.42
CA GLU A 10 5.48 -2.83 -14.05
C GLU A 10 4.27 -2.58 -13.15
N ASN A 11 4.47 -2.67 -11.83
CA ASN A 11 3.45 -2.42 -10.85
C ASN A 11 3.24 -0.90 -10.68
N PRO A 12 2.04 -0.36 -10.99
CA PRO A 12 1.77 1.08 -10.90
C PRO A 12 1.83 1.62 -9.47
N ILE A 13 1.57 0.79 -8.46
CA ILE A 13 1.68 1.19 -7.06
C ILE A 13 3.15 1.30 -6.66
N LEU A 14 3.98 0.34 -7.05
CA LEU A 14 5.42 0.42 -6.80
C LEU A 14 6.06 1.59 -7.55
N ALA A 15 5.61 1.88 -8.78
CA ALA A 15 5.99 3.06 -9.55
C ALA A 15 5.72 4.34 -8.76
N TYR A 16 4.48 4.46 -8.29
CA TYR A 16 4.06 5.60 -7.49
C TYR A 16 4.92 5.76 -6.24
N LEU A 17 5.19 4.67 -5.50
CA LEU A 17 6.00 4.72 -4.28
C LEU A 17 7.46 5.11 -4.54
N GLN A 18 8.04 4.69 -5.67
CA GLN A 18 9.36 5.14 -6.11
C GLN A 18 9.39 6.63 -6.42
N THR A 19 8.41 7.12 -7.18
CA THR A 19 8.28 8.56 -7.46
C THR A 19 8.03 9.34 -6.17
N LEU A 20 7.20 8.82 -5.27
CA LEU A 20 6.88 9.43 -3.99
C LEU A 20 8.13 9.59 -3.12
N ALA A 21 8.96 8.55 -3.00
CA ALA A 21 10.22 8.60 -2.27
C ALA A 21 11.19 9.67 -2.83
N ALA A 22 11.17 9.91 -4.15
CA ALA A 22 12.00 10.93 -4.78
C ALA A 22 11.44 12.36 -4.62
N THR A 23 10.12 12.51 -4.62
CA THR A 23 9.44 13.82 -4.71
C THR A 23 8.95 14.35 -3.36
N LYS A 24 8.40 13.49 -2.50
CA LYS A 24 7.83 13.89 -1.20
C LYS A 24 8.94 14.07 -0.15
N LYS A 25 9.42 15.31 0.00
CA LYS A 25 10.57 15.66 0.86
C LYS A 25 10.30 15.48 2.35
N THR A 26 9.03 15.51 2.75
CA THR A 26 8.56 15.33 4.12
C THR A 26 8.60 13.89 4.62
N LEU A 27 9.06 12.94 3.79
CA LEU A 27 9.26 11.56 4.24
C LEU A 27 10.48 11.46 5.18
N PRO A 28 10.37 10.80 6.35
CA PRO A 28 11.48 10.59 7.27
C PRO A 28 12.73 10.02 6.57
N TYR A 29 13.79 10.83 6.48
CA TYR A 29 15.06 10.47 5.82
C TYR A 29 14.87 9.93 4.38
N GLY A 30 13.84 10.43 3.68
CA GLY A 30 13.48 9.98 2.33
C GLY A 30 12.96 8.54 2.25
N GLN A 31 12.66 7.90 3.38
CA GLN A 31 12.15 6.53 3.42
C GLN A 31 10.64 6.51 3.18
N PRO A 32 10.13 5.61 2.32
CA PRO A 32 8.69 5.44 2.12
C PRO A 32 8.07 4.66 3.30
N VAL A 33 7.81 5.37 4.40
CA VAL A 33 7.32 4.74 5.63
C VAL A 33 5.88 4.24 5.47
N VAL A 34 5.62 3.05 5.99
CA VAL A 34 4.27 2.53 6.24
C VAL A 34 3.94 2.77 7.71
N ALA A 35 2.89 3.52 7.99
CA ALA A 35 2.37 3.63 9.35
C ALA A 35 1.25 2.60 9.53
N HIS A 36 1.40 1.72 10.51
CA HIS A 36 0.39 0.76 10.92
C HIS A 36 -0.41 1.34 12.08
N ALA A 37 -1.70 1.63 11.85
CA ALA A 37 -2.59 2.08 12.90
C ALA A 37 -2.86 0.92 13.87
N SER A 38 -2.48 1.08 15.15
CA SER A 38 -2.60 0.02 16.17
C SER A 38 -3.94 0.05 16.92
N VAL A 39 -4.02 -0.74 17.99
CA VAL A 39 -5.16 -0.91 18.90
C VAL A 39 -5.67 0.38 19.57
N ASN A 40 -4.95 1.49 19.47
CA ASN A 40 -5.40 2.78 20.00
C ASN A 40 -6.24 3.59 19.00
N HIS A 41 -6.42 3.08 17.78
CA HIS A 41 -7.18 3.71 16.71
C HIS A 41 -8.33 2.79 16.26
N ILE A 42 -9.23 2.46 17.18
CA ILE A 42 -10.34 1.50 16.98
C ILE A 42 -11.65 2.16 16.53
N ASP A 43 -11.67 3.48 16.35
CA ASP A 43 -12.85 4.22 15.88
C ASP A 43 -12.48 5.12 14.69
N SER A 44 -13.47 5.45 13.86
CA SER A 44 -13.27 6.22 12.65
C SER A 44 -12.73 7.61 12.92
N ALA A 45 -13.12 8.27 14.03
CA ALA A 45 -12.66 9.62 14.34
C ALA A 45 -11.18 9.64 14.72
N SER A 46 -10.72 8.71 15.56
CA SER A 46 -9.31 8.59 15.92
C SER A 46 -8.45 8.18 14.73
N LEU A 47 -8.94 7.29 13.86
CA LEU A 47 -8.24 6.87 12.64
C LEU A 47 -8.10 8.00 11.61
N VAL A 48 -9.17 8.76 11.36
CA VAL A 48 -9.16 9.89 10.43
C VAL A 48 -8.26 11.01 10.94
N ARG A 49 -8.29 11.29 12.25
CA ARG A 49 -7.38 12.25 12.88
C ARG A 49 -5.92 11.83 12.73
N LEU A 50 -5.62 10.56 13.01
CA LEU A 50 -4.28 10.02 12.78
C LEU A 50 -3.84 10.24 11.33
N ALA A 51 -4.67 9.86 10.36
CA ALA A 51 -4.37 10.01 8.94
C ALA A 51 -4.11 11.46 8.52
N ALA A 52 -4.81 12.43 9.12
CA ALA A 52 -4.58 13.85 8.90
C ALA A 52 -3.24 14.33 9.49
N ASP A 53 -2.90 13.87 10.70
CA ASP A 53 -1.69 14.27 11.42
C ASP A 53 -0.41 13.69 10.78
N ILE A 54 -0.44 12.41 10.38
CA ILE A 54 0.74 11.72 9.84
C ILE A 54 0.79 11.65 8.32
N GLY A 55 -0.32 11.90 7.64
CA GLY A 55 -0.44 11.82 6.17
C GLY A 55 0.71 12.52 5.42
N PRO A 56 1.11 13.75 5.78
CA PRO A 56 2.24 14.43 5.16
C PRO A 56 3.57 13.70 5.29
N TYR A 57 3.73 12.76 6.21
CA TYR A 57 5.02 12.15 6.58
C TYR A 57 5.12 10.66 6.23
N ILE A 58 4.07 10.07 5.66
CA ILE A 58 4.02 8.63 5.33
C ILE A 58 3.84 8.39 3.83
N ALA A 59 4.22 7.20 3.38
CA ALA A 59 3.93 6.72 2.04
C ALA A 59 2.65 5.86 1.99
N ILE A 60 2.41 5.08 3.04
CA ILE A 60 1.27 4.16 3.15
C ILE A 60 0.70 4.23 4.57
N LEU A 61 -0.62 4.28 4.69
CA LEU A 61 -1.35 4.04 5.94
C LEU A 61 -1.94 2.64 5.91
N GLN A 62 -1.48 1.76 6.80
CA GLN A 62 -2.02 0.42 6.97
C GLN A 62 -3.08 0.42 8.07
N ILE A 63 -4.26 -0.06 7.73
CA ILE A 63 -5.49 0.06 8.51
C ILE A 63 -6.05 -1.35 8.77
N PRO A 64 -6.18 -1.78 10.03
CA PRO A 64 -6.90 -3.00 10.36
C PRO A 64 -8.41 -2.70 10.38
N ALA A 65 -9.04 -2.67 9.20
CA ALA A 65 -10.41 -2.16 9.04
C ALA A 65 -11.48 -2.99 9.76
N ASP A 66 -11.19 -4.26 10.08
CA ASP A 66 -12.12 -5.16 10.78
C ASP A 66 -12.23 -4.91 12.29
N VAL A 67 -11.24 -4.25 12.90
CA VAL A 67 -11.25 -3.87 14.32
C VAL A 67 -11.73 -2.43 14.55
N ILE A 68 -12.13 -1.73 13.48
CA ILE A 68 -12.72 -0.39 13.60
C ILE A 68 -14.21 -0.53 13.91
N ASP A 69 -14.62 -0.11 15.11
CA ASP A 69 -15.95 -0.33 15.68
C ASP A 69 -17.09 0.20 14.81
N ASP A 70 -16.87 1.33 14.14
CA ASP A 70 -17.85 2.06 13.33
C ASP A 70 -17.46 2.16 11.83
N TRP A 71 -16.72 1.17 11.32
CA TRP A 71 -16.27 1.14 9.92
C TRP A 71 -17.41 1.33 8.91
N SER A 72 -17.33 2.39 8.10
CA SER A 72 -18.42 2.81 7.20
C SER A 72 -17.90 3.32 5.84
N SER A 73 -18.83 3.58 4.91
CA SER A 73 -18.51 4.26 3.65
C SER A 73 -17.95 5.67 3.90
N ASP A 74 -18.50 6.40 4.87
CA ASP A 74 -18.08 7.77 5.20
C ASP A 74 -16.62 7.79 5.69
N THR A 75 -16.23 6.80 6.51
CA THR A 75 -14.84 6.61 6.96
C THR A 75 -13.92 6.38 5.76
N ILE A 76 -14.33 5.52 4.81
CA ILE A 76 -13.59 5.24 3.59
C ILE A 76 -13.39 6.51 2.76
N GLU A 77 -14.44 7.31 2.56
CA GLU A 77 -14.40 8.54 1.77
C GLU A 77 -13.47 9.58 2.39
N GLN A 78 -13.51 9.75 3.71
CA GLN A 78 -12.61 10.65 4.44
C GLN A 78 -11.14 10.21 4.32
N LEU A 79 -10.87 8.91 4.47
CA LEU A 79 -9.52 8.37 4.31
C LEU A 79 -9.00 8.50 2.87
N GLN A 80 -9.86 8.30 1.86
CA GLN A 80 -9.50 8.52 0.46
C GLN A 80 -9.26 10.00 0.16
N TYR A 81 -10.04 10.90 0.75
CA TYR A 81 -9.78 12.34 0.69
C TYR A 81 -8.41 12.69 1.27
N LEU A 82 -8.09 12.20 2.48
CA LEU A 82 -6.78 12.43 3.11
C LEU A 82 -5.63 11.80 2.34
N SER A 83 -5.82 10.60 1.78
CA SER A 83 -4.86 9.94 0.89
C SER A 83 -4.51 10.85 -0.30
N ARG A 84 -5.52 11.43 -0.96
CA ARG A 84 -5.31 12.38 -2.07
C ARG A 84 -4.67 13.69 -1.62
N LYS A 85 -5.13 14.24 -0.49
CA LYS A 85 -4.63 15.49 0.07
C LYS A 85 -3.14 15.39 0.43
N HIS A 86 -2.76 14.32 1.11
CA HIS A 86 -1.43 14.13 1.66
C HIS A 86 -0.54 13.15 0.88
N ARG A 87 -1.00 12.63 -0.25
CA ARG A 87 -0.22 11.81 -1.20
C ARG A 87 0.32 10.50 -0.61
N PHE A 88 -0.49 9.81 0.18
CA PHE A 88 -0.18 8.46 0.68
C PHE A 88 -1.18 7.44 0.15
N LEU A 89 -0.85 6.14 0.25
CA LEU A 89 -1.73 5.04 -0.15
C LEU A 89 -2.40 4.38 1.05
N LEU A 90 -3.52 3.71 0.80
CA LEU A 90 -4.23 2.92 1.81
C LEU A 90 -3.88 1.43 1.66
N TRP A 91 -3.60 0.77 2.77
CA TRP A 91 -3.39 -0.67 2.84
C TRP A 91 -4.33 -1.26 3.90
N GLU A 92 -5.06 -2.31 3.56
CA GLU A 92 -5.84 -3.07 4.53
C GLU A 92 -4.94 -4.11 5.22
N GLY A 93 -4.84 -4.02 6.54
CA GLY A 93 -3.81 -4.69 7.34
C GLY A 93 -4.28 -5.85 8.23
N SER A 94 -5.59 -6.07 8.33
CA SER A 94 -6.17 -7.06 9.24
C SER A 94 -6.47 -8.41 8.57
N LYS A 95 -6.82 -8.39 7.28
CA LYS A 95 -7.28 -9.56 6.56
C LYS A 95 -6.21 -10.12 5.64
N ILE A 96 -5.91 -11.39 5.83
CA ILE A 96 -5.11 -12.17 4.89
C ILE A 96 -6.07 -12.87 3.92
N LEU A 97 -6.01 -12.52 2.63
CA LEU A 97 -6.95 -13.00 1.62
C LEU A 97 -6.94 -14.52 1.46
N ASN A 98 -5.76 -15.12 1.31
CA ASN A 98 -5.58 -16.56 1.36
C ASN A 98 -5.04 -16.98 2.74
N PRO A 99 -5.88 -17.44 3.68
CA PRO A 99 -5.42 -17.99 4.94
C PRO A 99 -4.94 -19.45 4.82
N LEU A 100 -5.26 -20.11 3.70
CA LEU A 100 -4.93 -21.53 3.48
C LEU A 100 -3.53 -21.66 2.90
N VAL A 101 -2.55 -21.50 3.79
CA VAL A 101 -1.13 -21.71 3.52
C VAL A 101 -0.91 -23.08 2.90
N ASN A 102 -0.13 -23.13 1.82
CA ASN A 102 0.39 -24.37 1.23
C ASN A 102 -0.69 -25.36 0.78
N PHE A 103 -1.92 -24.92 0.47
CA PHE A 103 -2.95 -25.78 -0.15
C PHE A 103 -3.19 -25.38 -1.62
N MET A 104 -3.25 -24.08 -1.88
CA MET A 104 -3.72 -23.51 -3.15
C MET A 104 -2.86 -23.86 -4.37
N GLY A 105 -1.57 -24.12 -4.16
CA GLY A 105 -0.58 -24.38 -5.20
C GLY A 105 -0.08 -25.83 -5.23
N ARG A 106 -0.61 -26.73 -4.38
CA ARG A 106 -0.18 -28.13 -4.45
C ARG A 106 -0.73 -28.81 -5.70
N ALA A 107 0.13 -29.55 -6.39
CA ALA A 107 -0.24 -30.30 -7.59
C ALA A 107 -1.23 -31.45 -7.30
N ASP A 108 -1.22 -31.98 -6.07
CA ASP A 108 -2.13 -33.05 -5.62
C ASP A 108 -3.49 -32.53 -5.15
N ALA A 109 -3.65 -31.21 -4.95
CA ALA A 109 -4.92 -30.62 -4.54
C ALA A 109 -5.91 -30.61 -5.73
N PRO A 110 -7.13 -31.17 -5.56
CA PRO A 110 -8.14 -31.21 -6.62
C PRO A 110 -8.42 -29.82 -7.19
N LEU A 111 -8.38 -29.70 -8.53
CA LEU A 111 -8.57 -28.42 -9.23
C LEU A 111 -9.91 -27.76 -8.85
N GLU A 112 -10.99 -28.53 -8.79
CA GLU A 112 -12.32 -28.03 -8.42
C GLU A 112 -12.33 -27.40 -7.02
N THR A 113 -11.69 -28.06 -6.04
CA THR A 113 -11.56 -27.52 -4.68
C THR A 113 -10.74 -26.24 -4.67
N ARG A 114 -9.62 -26.21 -5.38
CA ARG A 114 -8.79 -25.00 -5.51
C ARG A 114 -9.60 -23.85 -6.12
N GLN A 115 -10.40 -24.13 -7.15
CA GLN A 115 -11.19 -23.13 -7.85
C GLN A 115 -12.33 -22.58 -6.96
N ALA A 116 -13.03 -23.45 -6.23
CA ALA A 116 -14.05 -23.03 -5.26
C ALA A 116 -13.47 -22.16 -4.13
N LEU A 117 -12.27 -22.47 -3.65
CA LEU A 117 -11.58 -21.64 -2.66
C LEU A 117 -11.12 -20.30 -3.24
N ALA A 118 -10.59 -20.28 -4.47
CA ALA A 118 -10.22 -19.05 -5.15
C ALA A 118 -11.44 -18.12 -5.33
N ASP A 119 -12.61 -18.68 -5.67
CA ASP A 119 -13.86 -17.93 -5.75
C ASP A 119 -14.32 -17.37 -4.40
N LEU A 120 -14.19 -18.16 -3.32
CA LEU A 120 -14.48 -17.70 -1.97
C LEU A 120 -13.55 -16.55 -1.56
N ILE A 121 -12.25 -16.68 -1.83
CA ILE A 121 -11.24 -15.65 -1.55
C ILE A 121 -11.54 -14.38 -2.36
N LYS A 122 -11.82 -14.51 -3.66
CA LYS A 122 -12.27 -13.42 -4.55
C LYS A 122 -13.49 -12.70 -3.98
N LYS A 123 -14.50 -13.44 -3.54
CA LYS A 123 -15.71 -12.87 -2.93
C LYS A 123 -15.38 -12.14 -1.64
N SER A 124 -14.50 -12.69 -0.81
CA SER A 124 -14.06 -12.04 0.42
C SER A 124 -13.26 -10.75 0.19
N TYR A 125 -12.57 -10.64 -0.94
CA TYR A 125 -11.78 -9.47 -1.32
C TYR A 125 -12.65 -8.34 -1.89
N THR A 126 -13.66 -8.70 -2.68
CA THR A 126 -14.50 -7.74 -3.44
C THR A 126 -15.81 -7.39 -2.77
N SER A 127 -16.26 -8.21 -1.82
CA SER A 127 -17.58 -8.11 -1.18
C SER A 127 -17.48 -8.19 0.34
N GLY A 128 -18.63 -8.15 1.02
CA GLY A 128 -18.74 -8.17 2.47
C GLY A 128 -18.56 -6.79 3.10
N PRO A 129 -18.54 -6.71 4.45
CA PRO A 129 -18.49 -5.43 5.16
C PRO A 129 -17.26 -4.59 4.81
N LEU A 130 -16.09 -5.24 4.68
CA LEU A 130 -14.83 -4.56 4.39
C LEU A 130 -14.66 -4.22 2.92
N ARG A 131 -15.15 -5.06 1.99
CA ARG A 131 -15.05 -4.87 0.53
C ARG A 131 -13.70 -4.31 0.10
N THR A 132 -12.61 -4.90 0.61
CA THR A 132 -11.23 -4.36 0.55
C THR A 132 -10.82 -3.83 -0.82
N ALA A 133 -11.18 -4.54 -1.90
CA ALA A 133 -10.85 -4.16 -3.27
C ALA A 133 -11.46 -2.83 -3.73
N THR A 134 -12.52 -2.33 -3.08
CA THR A 134 -13.18 -1.08 -3.51
C THR A 134 -12.44 0.16 -3.05
N TRP A 135 -11.72 0.10 -1.92
CA TRP A 135 -11.13 1.28 -1.30
C TRP A 135 -9.62 1.22 -1.09
N SER A 136 -9.07 0.04 -0.82
CA SER A 136 -7.68 -0.11 -0.43
C SER A 136 -6.77 -0.30 -1.64
N ASN A 137 -5.63 0.39 -1.70
CA ASN A 137 -4.64 0.18 -2.76
C ASN A 137 -3.92 -1.17 -2.60
N LEU A 138 -3.73 -1.61 -1.35
CA LEU A 138 -2.97 -2.82 -1.01
C LEU A 138 -3.81 -3.77 -0.16
N ALA A 139 -3.64 -5.06 -0.43
CA ALA A 139 -4.15 -6.15 0.42
C ALA A 139 -3.03 -7.16 0.69
N THR A 140 -3.24 -8.01 1.69
CA THR A 140 -2.26 -9.01 2.13
C THR A 140 -2.74 -10.42 1.79
N SER A 141 -1.85 -11.30 1.36
CA SER A 141 -2.20 -12.71 1.10
C SER A 141 -1.02 -13.64 1.36
N TRP A 142 -1.25 -14.84 1.88
CA TRP A 142 -0.26 -15.91 1.74
C TRP A 142 -0.14 -16.31 0.27
N ALA A 143 1.07 -16.71 -0.12
CA ALA A 143 1.32 -17.26 -1.43
C ALA A 143 0.53 -18.56 -1.64
N PRO A 144 0.14 -18.87 -2.89
CA PRO A 144 -0.54 -20.11 -3.21
C PRO A 144 0.36 -21.33 -2.97
N ALA A 145 1.69 -21.15 -3.03
CA ALA A 145 2.72 -22.18 -2.89
C ALA A 145 2.78 -23.16 -4.08
N ALA A 146 2.60 -22.65 -5.30
CA ALA A 146 2.90 -23.42 -6.50
C ALA A 146 4.40 -23.80 -6.51
N PRO A 147 4.79 -25.00 -6.96
CA PRO A 147 6.20 -25.35 -7.11
C PRO A 147 6.95 -24.29 -7.93
N VAL A 148 8.21 -24.03 -7.58
CA VAL A 148 9.01 -22.94 -8.16
C VAL A 148 9.11 -23.00 -9.69
N ASP A 149 9.07 -24.20 -10.26
CA ASP A 149 9.11 -24.51 -11.69
C ASP A 149 7.72 -24.56 -12.36
N GLN A 150 6.63 -24.32 -11.61
CA GLN A 150 5.24 -24.48 -12.06
C GLN A 150 4.36 -23.30 -11.64
N GLN A 151 4.90 -22.08 -11.64
CA GLN A 151 4.15 -20.88 -11.25
C GLN A 151 2.96 -20.59 -12.17
N GLU A 152 3.00 -21.07 -13.40
CA GLU A 152 1.89 -21.00 -14.36
C GLU A 152 0.63 -21.75 -13.90
N ASN A 153 0.77 -22.68 -12.96
CA ASN A 153 -0.35 -23.42 -12.38
C ASN A 153 -1.07 -22.64 -11.26
N ASP A 154 -0.55 -21.48 -10.88
CA ASP A 154 -1.22 -20.62 -9.91
C ASP A 154 -2.52 -20.05 -10.45
N ILE A 155 -3.62 -20.36 -9.77
CA ILE A 155 -4.95 -19.82 -10.08
C ILE A 155 -5.32 -18.63 -9.18
N LEU A 156 -4.69 -18.47 -8.03
CA LEU A 156 -5.10 -17.52 -6.99
C LEU A 156 -4.70 -16.10 -7.35
N ILE A 157 -3.41 -15.85 -7.65
CA ILE A 157 -2.94 -14.49 -7.94
C ILE A 157 -3.63 -13.93 -9.20
N PRO A 158 -3.79 -14.70 -10.31
CA PRO A 158 -4.57 -14.23 -11.45
C PRO A 158 -6.04 -13.92 -11.12
N THR A 159 -6.67 -14.74 -10.27
CA THR A 159 -8.06 -14.53 -9.82
C THR A 159 -8.19 -13.24 -9.01
N LEU A 160 -7.26 -12.99 -8.08
CA LEU A 160 -7.22 -11.76 -7.28
C LEU A 160 -6.97 -10.53 -8.17
N ARG A 161 -6.06 -10.64 -9.15
CA ARG A 161 -5.77 -9.58 -10.13
C ARG A 161 -7.04 -9.20 -10.91
N LEU A 162 -7.77 -10.19 -11.42
CA LEU A 162 -9.02 -9.97 -12.15
C LEU A 162 -10.09 -9.34 -11.24
N ALA A 163 -10.26 -9.88 -10.03
CA ALA A 163 -11.21 -9.38 -9.04
C ALA A 163 -10.95 -7.91 -8.68
N ALA A 164 -9.68 -7.53 -8.53
CA ALA A 164 -9.29 -6.15 -8.27
C ALA A 164 -9.70 -5.22 -9.41
N ARG A 165 -9.44 -5.63 -10.67
CA ARG A 165 -9.82 -4.86 -11.87
C ARG A 165 -11.33 -4.70 -11.99
N GLU A 166 -12.10 -5.76 -11.74
CA GLU A 166 -13.57 -5.73 -11.76
C GLU A 166 -14.14 -4.80 -10.67
N ALA A 167 -13.61 -4.86 -9.45
CA ALA A 167 -14.03 -4.00 -8.35
C ALA A 167 -13.77 -2.52 -8.67
N VAL A 168 -12.57 -2.21 -9.15
CA VAL A 168 -12.19 -0.85 -9.57
C VAL A 168 -13.08 -0.33 -10.69
N ALA A 169 -13.35 -1.15 -11.73
CA ALA A 169 -14.21 -0.76 -12.84
C ALA A 169 -15.65 -0.47 -12.36
N THR A 170 -16.14 -1.26 -11.41
CA THR A 170 -17.46 -1.06 -10.81
C THR A 170 -17.51 0.25 -10.02
N THR A 171 -16.53 0.51 -9.16
CA THR A 171 -16.44 1.77 -8.39
C THR A 171 -16.30 2.98 -9.31
N ALA A 172 -15.46 2.91 -10.35
CA ALA A 172 -15.30 4.01 -11.31
C ALA A 172 -16.61 4.32 -12.05
N LYS A 173 -17.37 3.28 -12.42
CA LYS A 173 -18.69 3.45 -13.06
C LYS A 173 -19.70 4.10 -12.11
N ILE A 174 -19.73 3.70 -10.84
CA ILE A 174 -20.62 4.29 -9.82
C ILE A 174 -20.34 5.79 -9.68
N ILE A 175 -19.06 6.16 -9.51
CA ILE A 175 -18.64 7.56 -9.41
C ILE A 175 -19.07 8.36 -10.66
N GLN A 176 -18.86 7.80 -11.85
CA GLN A 176 -19.26 8.47 -13.10
C GLN A 176 -20.78 8.70 -13.17
N THR A 177 -21.58 7.74 -12.69
CA THR A 177 -23.05 7.87 -12.67
C THR A 177 -23.56 8.86 -11.63
N GLU A 178 -22.90 8.98 -10.47
CA GLU A 178 -23.26 9.95 -9.43
C GLU A 178 -23.00 11.38 -9.90
N ILE A 179 -21.81 11.64 -10.48
CA ILE A 179 -21.47 12.96 -11.05
C ILE A 179 -22.47 13.37 -12.14
N SER A 180 -22.87 12.41 -12.99
CA SER A 180 -23.84 12.65 -14.07
C SER A 180 -25.25 12.96 -13.55
N ALA A 181 -25.62 12.45 -12.38
CA ALA A 181 -26.91 12.73 -11.74
C ALA A 181 -26.91 14.10 -11.05
N GLU A 182 -25.82 14.48 -10.38
CA GLU A 182 -25.67 15.78 -9.72
C GLU A 182 -25.69 16.94 -10.72
N MET A 183 -24.97 16.84 -11.84
CA MET A 183 -24.97 17.88 -12.88
C MET A 183 -26.36 18.14 -13.48
N ASN A 184 -27.24 17.14 -13.50
CA ASN A 184 -28.61 17.29 -13.99
C ASN A 184 -29.54 18.01 -13.00
N ASN A 185 -29.21 18.04 -11.70
CA ASN A 185 -30.00 18.75 -10.69
C ASN A 185 -29.72 20.27 -10.68
N TYR A 186 -28.58 20.72 -11.22
CA TYR A 186 -28.24 22.15 -11.28
C TYR A 186 -28.72 22.87 -12.55
N SER A 187 -29.38 22.16 -13.48
CA SER A 187 -29.80 22.73 -14.77
C SER A 187 -31.31 23.02 -14.89
N SER A 188 -32.08 23.03 -13.80
CA SER A 188 -33.49 23.41 -13.85
C SER A 188 -33.91 24.35 -12.71
N GLY A 189 -34.12 25.63 -13.04
CA GLY A 189 -35.00 26.54 -12.31
C GLY A 189 -34.33 27.78 -11.73
N GLU A 190 -34.24 28.85 -12.52
CA GLU A 190 -34.33 30.22 -11.98
C GLU A 190 -35.75 30.45 -11.47
N GLU A 191 -35.91 30.87 -10.21
CA GLU A 191 -36.90 31.88 -9.80
C GLU A 191 -36.60 32.45 -8.40
N VAL A 192 -36.10 33.70 -8.41
CA VAL A 192 -36.28 34.88 -7.53
C VAL A 192 -36.32 34.78 -5.99
N GLU A 193 -35.53 35.66 -5.36
CA GLU A 193 -35.29 35.97 -3.94
C GLU A 193 -36.51 36.30 -3.04
N ILE A 194 -36.39 35.97 -1.74
CA ILE A 194 -36.76 36.87 -0.63
C ILE A 194 -35.73 36.75 0.51
N ALA A 195 -35.19 37.88 0.98
CA ALA A 195 -34.29 38.01 2.12
C ALA A 195 -35.04 38.30 3.44
N ILE A 196 -34.47 37.89 4.60
CA ILE A 196 -34.55 38.51 5.96
C ILE A 196 -33.63 37.72 6.95
N PRO A 197 -33.10 38.31 8.05
CA PRO A 197 -31.73 38.11 8.54
C PRO A 197 -31.56 37.38 9.91
N SER A 198 -30.28 37.15 10.26
CA SER A 198 -29.64 36.74 11.53
C SER A 198 -29.95 35.32 12.05
N THR A 199 -29.02 34.53 12.61
CA THR A 199 -28.01 34.82 13.65
C THR A 199 -26.73 33.97 13.52
N GLU A 200 -25.62 34.52 14.02
CA GLU A 200 -24.34 33.85 14.19
C GLU A 200 -24.42 32.66 15.15
N THR A 201 -23.89 31.51 14.74
CA THR A 201 -23.30 30.52 15.65
C THR A 201 -21.97 30.05 15.06
N SER A 202 -20.89 30.45 15.73
CA SER A 202 -19.57 29.83 15.69
C SER A 202 -19.71 28.31 15.73
N ASN A 203 -19.07 27.61 14.78
CA ASN A 203 -18.37 26.32 14.89
C ASN A 203 -17.97 25.90 13.47
N GLY A 204 -16.69 26.10 13.11
CA GLY A 204 -16.20 25.97 11.74
C GLY A 204 -15.94 24.53 11.32
N TRP A 205 -16.92 23.86 10.74
CA TRP A 205 -16.76 22.77 9.76
C TRP A 205 -18.03 22.73 8.88
N LYS A 206 -18.02 23.50 7.78
CA LYS A 206 -19.10 23.53 6.78
C LYS A 206 -18.73 22.61 5.61
N GLU A 207 -18.98 21.32 5.71
CA GLU A 207 -18.98 20.50 4.48
C GLU A 207 -19.85 19.24 4.51
N PHE A 208 -20.52 18.92 5.63
CA PHE A 208 -21.46 17.80 5.65
C PHE A 208 -22.73 18.18 6.43
N SER A 209 -23.86 18.27 5.73
CA SER A 209 -25.20 18.33 6.33
C SER A 209 -26.18 17.59 5.43
N PRO A 210 -26.85 16.52 5.89
CA PRO A 210 -27.75 15.73 5.06
C PRO A 210 -29.19 16.17 5.29
N ASN A 211 -29.89 16.56 4.22
CA ASN A 211 -31.35 16.49 4.16
C ASN A 211 -31.80 16.58 2.69
N SER A 212 -32.32 15.47 2.16
CA SER A 212 -33.64 15.44 1.51
C SER A 212 -33.92 14.07 0.91
N MET A 213 -35.08 13.53 1.29
CA MET A 213 -35.69 12.29 0.84
C MET A 213 -36.79 12.67 -0.17
N GLY A 214 -36.85 12.09 -1.37
CA GLY A 214 -38.02 12.32 -2.25
C GLY A 214 -37.98 11.87 -3.71
N SER A 215 -38.65 10.73 -3.98
CA SER A 215 -39.57 10.43 -5.10
C SER A 215 -39.16 10.56 -6.60
N ALA A 216 -39.04 9.38 -7.23
CA ALA A 216 -39.51 8.90 -8.54
C ALA A 216 -39.88 9.86 -9.71
N LEU A 217 -39.35 9.57 -10.91
CA LEU A 217 -40.11 9.13 -12.13
C LEU A 217 -39.19 8.86 -13.33
N ARG A 218 -39.35 7.69 -13.97
CA ARG A 218 -38.57 7.24 -15.15
C ARG A 218 -39.01 7.97 -16.42
N LYS A 219 -38.07 8.51 -17.20
CA LYS A 219 -38.15 8.60 -18.67
C LYS A 219 -36.77 8.34 -19.30
N SER A 220 -36.78 7.50 -20.33
CA SER A 220 -35.60 7.06 -21.09
C SER A 220 -35.18 8.16 -22.07
N SER A 221 -33.88 8.47 -22.11
CA SER A 221 -33.27 9.29 -23.17
C SER A 221 -31.86 8.79 -23.52
N THR A 222 -31.61 8.77 -24.83
CA THR A 222 -30.46 8.24 -25.55
C THR A 222 -29.14 8.92 -25.18
N ILE A 223 -28.11 8.11 -24.92
CA ILE A 223 -26.76 8.52 -24.51
C ILE A 223 -25.92 8.84 -25.76
N SER A 224 -25.36 10.05 -25.81
CA SER A 224 -24.24 10.40 -26.71
C SER A 224 -22.95 10.32 -25.90
N VAL A 225 -22.02 9.47 -26.31
CA VAL A 225 -20.74 9.25 -25.62
C VAL A 225 -19.72 10.28 -26.13
N THR A 226 -19.37 11.24 -25.30
CA THR A 226 -18.10 11.99 -25.42
C THR A 226 -17.26 11.69 -24.18
N THR A 227 -16.16 10.98 -24.39
CA THR A 227 -15.17 10.64 -23.37
C THR A 227 -14.38 11.88 -22.97
N GLU A 228 -14.88 12.64 -22.01
CA GLU A 228 -14.06 13.51 -21.17
C GLU A 228 -14.37 13.16 -19.70
N SER A 229 -13.38 12.59 -19.03
CA SER A 229 -13.41 12.27 -17.61
C SER A 229 -13.40 13.56 -16.80
N VAL A 230 -14.59 14.09 -16.49
CA VAL A 230 -14.76 15.18 -15.54
C VAL A 230 -14.86 14.58 -14.14
N THR A 231 -13.73 14.44 -13.46
CA THR A 231 -13.70 14.25 -12.00
C THR A 231 -13.93 15.60 -11.34
N LEU A 232 -14.93 15.68 -10.45
CA LEU A 232 -15.08 16.80 -9.52
C LEU A 232 -13.82 16.89 -8.65
N HIS A 233 -12.88 17.74 -9.05
CA HIS A 233 -11.77 18.16 -8.21
C HIS A 233 -12.13 19.53 -7.66
N ALA A 234 -12.53 19.59 -6.38
CA ALA A 234 -12.19 20.76 -5.58
C ALA A 234 -10.69 21.01 -5.80
N HIS A 235 -10.33 22.24 -6.20
CA HIS A 235 -8.97 22.67 -6.50
C HIS A 235 -8.02 22.40 -5.32
N LEU A 236 -7.49 21.18 -5.23
CA LEU A 236 -6.30 20.87 -4.46
C LEU A 236 -5.12 21.41 -5.28
N HIS A 237 -4.77 22.67 -5.03
CA HIS A 237 -3.62 23.33 -5.66
C HIS A 237 -2.38 22.43 -5.57
N THR A 238 -1.79 22.16 -6.73
CA THR A 238 -0.57 21.38 -6.93
C THR A 238 0.60 22.35 -7.13
N ASP A 239 1.48 22.49 -6.13
CA ASP A 239 2.73 23.24 -6.30
C ASP A 239 3.99 22.46 -5.85
N ASP A 240 3.84 21.30 -5.20
CA ASP A 240 4.99 20.58 -4.62
C ASP A 240 5.63 19.52 -5.55
N GLY A 241 5.13 19.35 -6.79
CA GLY A 241 5.65 18.34 -7.73
C GLY A 241 5.41 16.88 -7.36
N VAL A 242 4.65 16.59 -6.30
CA VAL A 242 4.29 15.23 -5.85
C VAL A 242 3.07 14.71 -6.63
N PRO A 243 3.15 13.52 -7.28
CA PRO A 243 2.02 12.97 -8.05
C PRO A 243 0.82 12.62 -7.18
N THR A 244 -0.37 12.50 -7.77
CA THR A 244 -1.56 11.99 -7.07
C THR A 244 -1.47 10.46 -6.92
N PRO A 245 -1.94 9.90 -5.79
CA PRO A 245 -1.96 8.45 -5.60
C PRO A 245 -2.87 7.75 -6.63
N PRO A 246 -2.45 6.62 -7.24
CA PRO A 246 -3.22 5.92 -8.25
C PRO A 246 -4.47 5.26 -7.64
N GLN A 247 -5.58 6.00 -7.62
CA GLN A 247 -6.84 5.62 -6.96
C GLN A 247 -7.45 4.32 -7.50
N LEU A 248 -7.17 3.99 -8.76
CA LEU A 248 -7.71 2.83 -9.46
C LEU A 248 -6.72 1.65 -9.52
N ALA A 249 -5.52 1.81 -8.94
CA ALA A 249 -4.55 0.72 -8.88
C ALA A 249 -4.76 -0.10 -7.61
N ARG A 250 -4.63 -1.42 -7.75
CA ARG A 250 -4.72 -2.41 -6.68
C ARG A 250 -3.55 -3.37 -6.79
N SER A 251 -3.00 -3.78 -5.66
CA SER A 251 -1.91 -4.73 -5.60
C SER A 251 -1.97 -5.57 -4.32
N VAL A 252 -1.26 -6.69 -4.31
CA VAL A 252 -1.16 -7.58 -3.16
C VAL A 252 0.29 -7.65 -2.69
N ALA A 253 0.50 -7.55 -1.38
CA ALA A 253 1.73 -7.94 -0.72
C ALA A 253 1.61 -9.40 -0.27
N LEU A 254 2.57 -10.25 -0.66
CA LEU A 254 2.62 -11.64 -0.23
C LEU A 254 3.27 -11.74 1.16
N CYS A 255 2.66 -12.49 2.07
CA CYS A 255 3.30 -12.83 3.33
C CYS A 255 4.54 -13.67 3.05
N LEU A 256 5.70 -13.18 3.49
CA LEU A 256 6.98 -13.87 3.36
C LEU A 256 7.38 -14.42 4.73
N PRO A 257 7.36 -15.76 4.92
CA PRO A 257 7.69 -16.36 6.20
C PRO A 257 9.12 -16.10 6.59
N GLY A 258 9.37 -16.01 7.89
CA GLY A 258 10.70 -15.78 8.41
C GLY A 258 11.66 -16.95 8.14
N THR A 259 12.94 -16.64 8.03
CA THR A 259 14.04 -17.61 7.86
C THR A 259 14.31 -18.43 9.13
N ILE A 260 13.89 -17.92 10.28
CA ILE A 260 13.92 -18.61 11.57
C ILE A 260 12.59 -19.30 11.92
N ASP A 261 11.54 -19.12 11.09
CA ASP A 261 10.24 -19.69 11.35
C ASP A 261 10.19 -21.16 10.92
N THR A 262 10.22 -22.06 11.90
CA THR A 262 10.18 -23.50 11.66
C THR A 262 8.83 -24.02 11.13
N ALA A 263 7.77 -23.20 11.17
CA ALA A 263 6.47 -23.60 10.64
C ALA A 263 6.46 -23.67 9.10
N PHE A 264 7.42 -23.04 8.44
CA PHE A 264 7.53 -22.99 6.98
C PHE A 264 8.84 -23.60 6.50
N THR A 265 8.80 -24.23 5.33
CA THR A 265 10.03 -24.73 4.72
C THR A 265 10.71 -23.62 3.92
N PRO A 266 12.04 -23.65 3.77
CA PRO A 266 12.74 -22.72 2.89
C PRO A 266 12.24 -22.75 1.44
N GLU A 267 11.79 -23.92 0.95
CA GLU A 267 11.21 -24.05 -0.39
C GLU A 267 9.89 -23.29 -0.52
N PHE A 268 9.05 -23.25 0.52
CA PHE A 268 7.84 -22.43 0.52
C PHE A 268 8.19 -20.94 0.44
N ARG A 269 9.22 -20.50 1.16
CA ARG A 269 9.72 -19.13 1.10
C ARG A 269 10.24 -18.80 -0.31
N GLN A 270 11.03 -19.68 -0.91
CA GLN A 270 11.52 -19.53 -2.29
C GLN A 270 10.38 -19.52 -3.32
N SER A 271 9.39 -20.41 -3.16
CA SER A 271 8.16 -20.42 -3.97
C SER A 271 7.41 -19.09 -3.87
N THR A 272 7.27 -18.53 -2.67
CA THR A 272 6.66 -17.21 -2.45
C THR A 272 7.40 -16.11 -3.21
N ILE A 273 8.72 -16.13 -3.18
CA ILE A 273 9.56 -15.17 -3.91
C ILE A 273 9.36 -15.30 -5.42
N VAL A 274 9.38 -16.52 -5.94
CA VAL A 274 9.20 -16.76 -7.38
C VAL A 274 7.78 -16.40 -7.83
N ALA A 275 6.75 -16.66 -7.00
CA ALA A 275 5.37 -16.28 -7.27
C ALA A 275 5.21 -14.76 -7.42
N ALA A 276 5.89 -13.98 -6.57
CA ALA A 276 5.91 -12.52 -6.68
C ALA A 276 6.61 -12.05 -7.96
N CYS A 277 7.75 -12.65 -8.32
CA CYS A 277 8.45 -12.32 -9.56
C CYS A 277 7.66 -12.68 -10.82
N ALA A 278 6.94 -13.82 -10.81
CA ALA A 278 6.09 -14.24 -11.92
C ALA A 278 4.86 -13.35 -12.11
N ASN A 279 4.46 -12.61 -11.08
CA ASN A 279 3.27 -11.76 -11.06
C ASN A 279 3.60 -10.31 -10.70
N SER A 280 4.77 -9.80 -11.09
CA SER A 280 5.28 -8.48 -10.71
C SER A 280 4.42 -7.30 -11.17
N ASP A 281 3.51 -7.49 -12.11
CA ASP A 281 2.55 -6.49 -12.57
C ASP A 281 1.42 -6.23 -11.55
N PHE A 282 1.14 -7.19 -10.66
CA PHE A 282 0.07 -7.13 -9.67
C PHE A 282 0.53 -7.37 -8.23
N VAL A 283 1.56 -8.18 -8.01
CA VAL A 283 2.18 -8.37 -6.69
C VAL A 283 3.20 -7.26 -6.48
N ILE A 284 3.04 -6.48 -5.41
CA ILE A 284 3.98 -5.38 -5.11
C ILE A 284 5.27 -5.92 -4.49
N GLY A 285 5.20 -7.06 -3.79
CA GLY A 285 6.32 -7.64 -3.07
C GLY A 285 5.86 -8.35 -1.81
N PHE A 286 6.57 -8.14 -0.71
CA PHE A 286 6.51 -9.01 0.47
C PHE A 286 6.19 -8.27 1.76
N ALA A 287 5.22 -8.75 2.53
CA ALA A 287 5.01 -8.35 3.93
C ALA A 287 5.67 -9.38 4.84
N THR A 288 6.53 -8.93 5.76
CA THR A 288 7.30 -9.83 6.61
C THR A 288 7.54 -9.23 7.99
N GLU A 289 7.49 -10.09 9.00
CA GLU A 289 7.82 -9.74 10.39
C GLU A 289 9.32 -9.71 10.62
N GLU A 290 10.11 -10.26 9.70
CA GLU A 290 11.55 -10.22 9.82
C GLU A 290 12.06 -8.78 9.71
N PRO A 291 13.09 -8.43 10.49
CA PRO A 291 13.66 -7.08 10.53
C PRO A 291 14.53 -6.77 9.29
N PHE A 292 14.08 -7.15 8.08
CA PHE A 292 14.86 -6.95 6.84
C PHE A 292 15.22 -5.49 6.65
N PHE A 293 14.34 -4.55 6.97
CA PHE A 293 14.68 -3.13 6.85
C PHE A 293 15.91 -2.73 7.68
N VAL A 294 16.12 -3.29 8.88
CA VAL A 294 17.23 -2.90 9.78
C VAL A 294 18.43 -3.84 9.74
N ASN A 295 18.24 -5.12 9.39
CA ASN A 295 19.29 -6.13 9.46
C ASN A 295 19.75 -6.64 8.09
N HIS A 296 18.95 -6.48 7.02
CA HIS A 296 19.29 -7.02 5.70
C HIS A 296 20.40 -6.22 5.01
N ARG A 297 21.33 -6.97 4.40
CA ARG A 297 22.57 -6.43 3.81
C ARG A 297 22.46 -6.13 2.31
N GLY A 298 21.54 -6.81 1.62
CA GLY A 298 21.39 -6.77 0.17
C GLY A 298 20.27 -5.90 -0.35
N ASN A 299 20.27 -5.68 -1.67
CA ASN A 299 19.15 -5.09 -2.39
C ASN A 299 18.68 -5.98 -3.55
N THR A 300 19.08 -7.25 -3.57
CA THR A 300 18.77 -8.18 -4.65
C THR A 300 17.81 -9.28 -4.19
N ILE A 301 16.93 -9.72 -5.08
CA ILE A 301 16.00 -10.81 -4.78
C ILE A 301 16.70 -12.14 -4.49
N PHE A 302 17.87 -12.36 -5.11
CA PHE A 302 18.69 -13.54 -4.86
C PHE A 302 19.20 -13.57 -3.42
N GLU A 303 19.61 -12.43 -2.87
CA GLU A 303 20.02 -12.35 -1.47
C GLU A 303 18.86 -12.72 -0.53
N LEU A 304 17.67 -12.18 -0.80
CA LEU A 304 16.45 -12.48 -0.03
C LEU A 304 16.03 -13.96 -0.08
N ALA A 305 16.29 -14.62 -1.21
CA ALA A 305 15.89 -16.01 -1.48
C ALA A 305 16.90 -17.07 -1.01
N LEU A 306 18.18 -16.71 -0.95
CA LEU A 306 19.27 -17.66 -0.71
C LEU A 306 19.92 -17.50 0.65
N PHE A 307 19.79 -16.35 1.30
CA PHE A 307 20.46 -16.08 2.57
C PHE A 307 19.46 -15.68 3.65
N ASP A 308 19.77 -16.04 4.88
CA ASP A 308 19.03 -15.58 6.06
C ASP A 308 19.39 -14.12 6.43
N GLY A 309 18.71 -13.58 7.43
CA GLY A 309 18.97 -12.22 7.93
C GLY A 309 20.40 -12.00 8.46
N ASN A 310 21.15 -13.07 8.71
CA ASN A 310 22.55 -13.04 9.17
C ASN A 310 23.56 -13.25 8.02
N GLY A 311 23.09 -13.51 6.80
CA GLY A 311 23.92 -13.80 5.63
C GLY A 311 24.34 -15.27 5.50
N SER A 312 23.74 -16.18 6.28
CA SER A 312 23.98 -17.62 6.14
C SER A 312 23.11 -18.20 5.02
N ALA A 313 23.64 -19.14 4.25
CA ALA A 313 22.89 -19.76 3.17
C ALA A 313 21.70 -20.57 3.71
N GLN A 314 20.53 -20.38 3.12
CA GLN A 314 19.33 -21.17 3.41
C GLN A 314 19.41 -22.52 2.69
N LEU A 315 18.89 -23.56 3.34
CA LEU A 315 18.59 -24.85 2.70
C LEU A 315 17.51 -24.62 1.62
N GLY A 316 17.54 -25.34 0.50
CA GLY A 316 16.56 -25.17 -0.59
C GLY A 316 17.18 -25.19 -1.98
N LEU A 317 16.54 -24.53 -2.95
CA LEU A 317 17.06 -24.38 -4.31
C LEU A 317 18.35 -23.57 -4.31
N ASN A 318 19.34 -24.04 -5.07
CA ASN A 318 20.61 -23.34 -5.23
C ASN A 318 20.47 -22.14 -6.19
N ALA A 319 21.45 -21.23 -6.11
CA ALA A 319 21.51 -20.02 -6.92
C ALA A 319 21.43 -20.29 -8.43
N ALA A 320 22.07 -21.36 -8.90
CA ALA A 320 22.08 -21.73 -10.31
C ALA A 320 20.67 -22.06 -10.83
N LYS A 321 19.88 -22.83 -10.07
CA LYS A 321 18.52 -23.20 -10.45
C LYS A 321 17.53 -22.03 -10.37
N LEU A 322 17.71 -21.11 -9.41
CA LEU A 322 16.92 -19.87 -9.39
C LEU A 322 17.27 -18.96 -10.58
N ALA A 323 18.54 -18.87 -10.94
CA ALA A 323 19.00 -18.02 -12.05
C ALA A 323 18.48 -18.47 -13.42
N THR A 324 18.13 -19.76 -13.59
CA THR A 324 17.53 -20.26 -14.84
C THR A 324 16.05 -19.92 -14.98
N LEU A 325 15.38 -19.44 -13.93
CA LEU A 325 13.95 -19.13 -13.98
C LEU A 325 13.71 -17.84 -14.78
N PRO A 326 12.76 -17.84 -15.73
CA PRO A 326 12.55 -16.70 -16.63
C PRO A 326 12.20 -15.42 -15.85
N TYR A 327 11.43 -15.56 -14.76
CA TYR A 327 10.95 -14.45 -13.94
C TYR A 327 12.04 -13.75 -13.11
N LEU A 328 13.19 -14.40 -12.91
CA LEU A 328 14.29 -13.89 -12.07
C LEU A 328 15.45 -13.29 -12.89
N ASN A 329 15.43 -13.42 -14.22
CA ASN A 329 16.48 -12.92 -15.10
C ASN A 329 16.19 -11.51 -15.66
N GLU A 330 15.07 -10.91 -15.27
CA GLU A 330 14.66 -9.60 -15.72
C GLU A 330 15.19 -8.50 -14.80
N ALA A 331 16.38 -7.99 -15.13
CA ALA A 331 17.10 -6.93 -14.41
C ALA A 331 16.33 -5.60 -14.20
N ARG A 332 15.16 -5.44 -14.84
CA ARG A 332 14.34 -4.22 -14.78
C ARG A 332 13.20 -4.30 -13.76
N LYS A 333 12.94 -5.47 -13.19
CA LYS A 333 11.86 -5.64 -12.21
C LYS A 333 12.31 -5.22 -10.81
N SER A 334 11.36 -4.70 -10.04
CA SER A 334 11.55 -4.34 -8.65
C SER A 334 10.39 -4.87 -7.83
N LEU A 335 10.67 -5.24 -6.58
CA LEU A 335 9.68 -5.66 -5.60
C LEU A 335 9.88 -4.89 -4.29
N GLY A 336 8.79 -4.67 -3.56
CA GLY A 336 8.82 -4.10 -2.22
C GLY A 336 9.05 -5.14 -1.14
N VAL A 337 9.76 -4.77 -0.07
CA VAL A 337 9.82 -5.54 1.17
C VAL A 337 9.35 -4.64 2.30
N PHE A 338 8.17 -4.94 2.83
CA PHE A 338 7.54 -4.28 3.96
C PHE A 338 7.93 -5.00 5.23
N SER A 339 8.76 -4.35 6.05
CA SER A 339 9.33 -4.97 7.26
C SER A 339 9.02 -4.16 8.49
N LEU A 340 8.60 -4.85 9.54
CA LEU A 340 8.36 -4.24 10.83
C LEU A 340 9.65 -3.62 11.40
N VAL A 341 9.57 -2.36 11.79
CA VAL A 341 10.60 -1.70 12.58
C VAL A 341 10.38 -2.07 14.04
N SER A 342 11.44 -2.59 14.68
CA SER A 342 11.35 -3.02 16.08
C SER A 342 10.89 -1.88 16.98
N PRO A 343 9.84 -2.07 17.81
CA PRO A 343 9.41 -1.07 18.79
C PRO A 343 10.51 -0.67 19.78
N THR A 344 11.51 -1.52 20.01
CA THR A 344 12.65 -1.18 20.88
C THR A 344 13.48 -0.01 20.36
N LEU A 345 13.39 0.33 19.07
CA LEU A 345 14.06 1.49 18.50
C LEU A 345 13.40 2.82 18.85
N SER A 346 12.24 2.81 19.51
CA SER A 346 11.63 4.02 20.07
C SER A 346 12.08 4.33 21.50
N LEU A 347 12.92 3.48 22.11
CA LEU A 347 13.44 3.72 23.45
C LEU A 347 14.29 5.00 23.48
N GLY A 348 13.95 5.92 24.39
CA GLY A 348 14.63 7.22 24.49
C GLY A 348 14.11 8.27 23.51
N PHE A 349 12.93 8.07 22.91
CA PHE A 349 12.23 9.14 22.22
C PHE A 349 11.75 10.20 23.22
N GLU A 350 12.11 11.45 22.96
CA GLU A 350 11.63 12.62 23.70
C GLU A 350 11.06 13.61 22.68
N PHE A 351 9.91 14.18 23.01
CA PHE A 351 9.26 15.19 22.16
C PHE A 351 10.05 16.50 22.21
N ASP A 352 10.32 17.06 21.03
CA ASP A 352 11.02 18.33 20.89
C ASP A 352 10.10 19.34 20.17
N PRO A 353 9.59 20.37 20.87
CA PRO A 353 8.70 21.37 20.26
C PRO A 353 9.42 22.20 19.17
N THR A 354 10.75 22.19 19.15
CA THR A 354 11.55 22.90 18.14
C THR A 354 11.87 22.06 16.91
N PHE A 355 11.49 20.78 16.91
CA PHE A 355 11.77 19.86 15.81
C PHE A 355 11.07 20.28 14.52
N LYS A 356 11.87 20.42 13.46
CA LYS A 356 11.39 20.71 12.11
C LYS A 356 11.84 19.61 11.13
N PRO A 357 10.89 18.92 10.49
CA PRO A 357 11.17 17.94 9.44
C PRO A 357 11.97 18.56 8.29
N ASP A 358 12.92 17.80 7.74
CA ASP A 358 13.63 18.18 6.52
C ASP A 358 12.62 18.42 5.38
N GLY A 359 12.78 19.53 4.64
CA GLY A 359 11.97 19.83 3.46
C GLY A 359 10.63 20.52 3.70
N ILE A 360 10.30 20.92 4.94
CA ILE A 360 9.15 21.78 5.23
C ILE A 360 9.62 23.24 5.35
N THR A 361 9.25 24.08 4.37
CA THR A 361 9.15 25.52 4.62
C THR A 361 7.91 25.75 5.50
N PRO A 362 8.05 26.32 6.71
CA PRO A 362 6.93 26.46 7.63
C PRO A 362 5.81 27.27 6.99
N SER A 363 4.62 26.67 6.87
CA SER A 363 3.39 27.39 6.59
C SER A 363 2.97 28.12 7.87
N GLY A 364 3.65 29.24 8.15
CA GLY A 364 3.39 30.11 9.30
C GLY A 364 4.25 29.83 10.53
N PRO A 365 4.39 30.83 11.43
CA PRO A 365 5.26 30.77 12.61
C PRO A 365 4.85 29.75 13.69
N ASP A 366 3.62 29.21 13.65
CA ASP A 366 3.01 28.44 14.76
C ASP A 366 2.62 26.99 14.43
N SER A 367 3.06 26.43 13.29
CA SER A 367 2.75 25.04 12.92
C SER A 367 3.72 24.06 13.60
N GLU A 368 3.39 23.62 14.82
CA GLU A 368 4.15 22.55 15.50
C GLU A 368 4.03 21.20 14.76
N THR A 369 5.15 20.47 14.67
CA THR A 369 5.16 19.11 14.11
C THR A 369 4.45 18.16 15.08
N PRO A 370 3.41 17.41 14.65
CA PRO A 370 2.68 16.50 15.53
C PRO A 370 3.60 15.49 16.22
N TYR A 371 3.29 15.13 17.47
CA TYR A 371 4.06 14.14 18.26
C TYR A 371 4.34 12.86 17.46
N THR A 372 3.33 12.31 16.80
CA THR A 372 3.43 11.08 16.02
C THR A 372 4.35 11.23 14.80
N ALA A 373 4.39 12.41 14.18
CA ALA A 373 5.33 12.69 13.10
C ALA A 373 6.77 12.74 13.63
N GLN A 374 7.02 13.36 14.78
CA GLN A 374 8.34 13.34 15.42
C GLN A 374 8.77 11.93 15.80
N TYR A 375 7.85 11.12 16.33
CA TYR A 375 8.07 9.71 16.65
C TYR A 375 8.50 8.92 15.40
N LEU A 376 7.79 9.11 14.27
CA LEU A 376 8.16 8.50 12.99
C LEU A 376 9.59 8.89 12.57
N TYR A 377 9.95 10.18 12.63
CA TYR A 377 11.32 10.61 12.33
C TYR A 377 12.33 9.95 13.26
N TYR A 378 12.09 9.95 14.56
CA TYR A 378 13.00 9.34 15.53
C TYR A 378 13.25 7.85 15.22
N VAL A 379 12.18 7.06 15.11
CA VAL A 379 12.28 5.60 14.92
C VAL A 379 12.96 5.28 13.59
N ILE A 380 12.61 6.00 12.52
CA ILE A 380 13.22 5.78 11.20
C ILE A 380 14.70 6.18 11.20
N LYS A 381 15.09 7.25 11.91
CA LYS A 381 16.51 7.61 12.09
C LYS A 381 17.31 6.43 12.65
N GLN A 382 16.82 5.84 13.73
CA GLN A 382 17.49 4.72 14.39
C GLN A 382 17.54 3.50 13.47
N ALA A 383 16.44 3.20 12.80
CA ALA A 383 16.32 2.06 11.90
C ALA A 383 17.25 2.18 10.68
N VAL A 384 17.33 3.35 10.05
CA VAL A 384 18.25 3.63 8.93
C VAL A 384 19.71 3.57 9.40
N ALA A 385 20.04 4.14 10.56
CA ALA A 385 21.39 4.09 11.10
C ALA A 385 21.85 2.64 11.38
N LEU A 386 20.97 1.81 11.94
CA LEU A 386 21.24 0.40 12.19
C LEU A 386 21.41 -0.38 10.88
N ARG A 387 20.57 -0.11 9.88
CA ARG A 387 20.69 -0.69 8.54
C ARG A 387 22.04 -0.38 7.90
N GLU A 388 22.43 0.89 7.90
CA GLU A 388 23.70 1.32 7.30
C GLU A 388 24.91 0.76 8.05
N LYS A 389 24.83 0.58 9.38
CA LYS A 389 25.86 -0.11 10.17
C LYS A 389 25.98 -1.59 9.82
N ASN A 390 24.86 -2.24 9.50
CA ASN A 390 24.82 -3.66 9.13
C ASN A 390 25.21 -3.90 7.66
N ARG A 391 25.21 -2.87 6.83
CA ARG A 391 25.67 -2.94 5.44
C ARG A 391 27.19 -3.20 5.45
N PRO A 392 27.69 -4.22 4.72
CA PRO A 392 29.12 -4.47 4.69
C PRO A 392 29.86 -3.22 4.17
N GLU A 393 31.01 -2.89 4.76
CA GLU A 393 32.02 -2.08 4.07
C GLU A 393 32.28 -2.76 2.72
N HIS A 394 32.23 -2.00 1.64
CA HIS A 394 32.38 -2.53 0.30
C HIS A 394 33.86 -2.91 0.09
N GLU A 395 34.35 -3.94 0.78
CA GLU A 395 35.56 -4.62 0.35
C GLU A 395 35.23 -5.29 -0.99
N PRO A 396 36.05 -5.06 -2.03
CA PRO A 396 35.93 -5.77 -3.30
C PRO A 396 36.45 -7.20 -3.10
N THR A 397 35.83 -7.97 -2.21
CA THR A 397 36.05 -9.40 -2.09
C THR A 397 35.33 -10.07 -3.24
N GLY A 398 35.97 -10.03 -4.42
CA GLY A 398 35.96 -11.10 -5.42
C GLY A 398 34.63 -11.79 -5.73
N LEU A 399 33.48 -11.12 -5.69
CA LEU A 399 32.27 -11.66 -6.30
C LEU A 399 32.47 -11.59 -7.82
N GLY A 400 32.82 -12.75 -8.40
CA GLY A 400 33.22 -12.88 -9.79
C GLY A 400 32.23 -12.28 -10.78
N LYS A 401 32.76 -11.82 -11.92
CA LYS A 401 32.01 -11.57 -13.15
C LYS A 401 31.02 -12.72 -13.38
N GLY A 402 29.73 -12.51 -13.14
CA GLY A 402 28.71 -13.53 -13.45
C GLY A 402 27.50 -13.62 -12.52
N THR A 403 27.34 -12.78 -11.48
CA THR A 403 26.11 -12.80 -10.68
C THR A 403 24.93 -12.30 -11.54
N PRO A 404 23.86 -13.10 -11.73
CA PRO A 404 22.72 -12.69 -12.53
C PRO A 404 22.07 -11.45 -11.89
N VAL A 405 21.81 -10.43 -12.71
CA VAL A 405 21.16 -9.19 -12.27
C VAL A 405 19.67 -9.48 -12.13
N GLY A 406 19.27 -10.01 -10.99
CA GLY A 406 17.86 -10.27 -10.67
C GLY A 406 17.10 -9.02 -10.25
N PRO A 407 15.77 -9.15 -10.04
CA PRO A 407 14.94 -8.07 -9.53
C PRO A 407 15.53 -7.37 -8.29
N LYS A 408 15.39 -6.04 -8.26
CA LYS A 408 15.82 -5.22 -7.12
C LYS A 408 14.76 -5.16 -6.03
N ILE A 409 15.20 -4.94 -4.80
CA ILE A 409 14.32 -4.76 -3.64
C ILE A 409 14.27 -3.29 -3.25
N MET A 410 13.07 -2.78 -3.04
CA MET A 410 12.82 -1.52 -2.35
C MET A 410 12.32 -1.83 -0.93
N HIS A 411 12.99 -1.28 0.08
CA HIS A 411 12.61 -1.53 1.46
C HIS A 411 11.62 -0.47 1.96
N PHE A 412 10.59 -0.93 2.66
CA PHE A 412 9.53 -0.11 3.24
C PHE A 412 9.47 -0.38 4.74
N PRO A 413 9.91 0.55 5.60
CA PRO A 413 9.81 0.38 7.04
C PRO A 413 8.35 0.50 7.48
N VAL A 414 7.85 -0.52 8.17
CA VAL A 414 6.52 -0.53 8.79
C VAL A 414 6.68 -0.15 10.25
N VAL A 415 6.07 0.96 10.65
CA VAL A 415 6.11 1.46 12.04
C VAL A 415 4.72 1.34 12.64
N ILE A 416 4.61 0.67 13.78
CA ILE A 416 3.37 0.61 14.55
C ILE A 416 3.19 1.95 15.25
N ILE A 417 2.06 2.60 15.00
CA ILE A 417 1.65 3.81 15.69
C ILE A 417 0.73 3.42 16.84
N VAL A 418 1.26 3.57 18.05
CA VAL A 418 0.56 3.37 19.33
C VAL A 418 -0.07 4.68 19.76
#